data_AF-A0A483AES3-F1
#
_entry.id   AF-A0A483AES3-F1
#
_cell.length_a   1.000
_cell.length_b   1.000
_cell.length_c   1.000
_cell.angle_alpha   90.00
_cell.angle_beta   90.00
_cell.angle_gamma   90.00
#
_symmetry.space_group_name_H-M   'P 1'
#
loop_
_entity.id
_entity.type
_entity.pdbx_description
1 polymer ?
#
loop_
_entity_poly.entity_id
_entity_poly.type
_entity_poly.pdbx_seq_one_letter_code
_entity_poly.pdbx_strand_id
1 'polypeptide(L)'
;MFFVVDTDDVTNTECFSKNIKLLKLYNFCLIVQHKNLEEELCFSCNKANNKKLFNDFYKVQSADKFKSKFCRDKGIDLTLSNNDFNFKNFWSRSGDFSDWLKKNGISASIECNYKV
;
A
#
# COMPACT_ATOMS: atom_id res chain seq x y z
N MET A 1 11.03 11.77 -15.62
CA MET A 1 10.76 10.33 -15.47
C MET A 1 10.39 10.06 -14.02
N PHE A 2 9.34 9.29 -13.78
CA PHE A 2 8.84 8.97 -12.44
C PHE A 2 8.79 7.44 -12.30
N PHE A 3 9.32 6.91 -11.19
CA PHE A 3 9.31 5.48 -10.92
C PHE A 3 8.40 5.17 -9.75
N VAL A 4 7.51 4.18 -9.91
CA VAL A 4 6.79 3.57 -8.81
C VAL A 4 7.36 2.18 -8.64
N VAL A 5 7.88 1.90 -7.44
CA VAL A 5 8.50 0.61 -7.14
C VAL A 5 7.65 -0.07 -6.07
N ASP A 6 7.06 -1.20 -6.45
CA ASP A 6 6.47 -2.13 -5.50
C ASP A 6 7.59 -2.81 -4.71
N THR A 7 7.43 -2.91 -3.39
CA THR A 7 8.47 -3.41 -2.49
C THR A 7 8.07 -4.67 -1.73
N ASP A 8 6.95 -5.29 -2.10
CA ASP A 8 6.38 -6.46 -1.42
C ASP A 8 7.31 -7.69 -1.34
N ASP A 9 8.13 -7.94 -2.38
CA ASP A 9 9.01 -9.11 -2.49
C ASP A 9 10.50 -8.75 -2.61
N VAL A 10 10.92 -7.66 -1.94
CA VAL A 10 12.35 -7.28 -1.91
C VAL A 10 13.15 -8.27 -1.06
N THR A 11 13.77 -9.24 -1.71
CA THR A 11 14.60 -10.27 -1.06
C THR A 11 16.08 -9.90 -1.00
N ASN A 12 16.64 -9.29 -2.06
CA ASN A 12 18.03 -8.84 -2.10
C ASN A 12 18.16 -7.36 -1.73
N THR A 13 18.16 -7.10 -0.43
CA THR A 13 18.17 -5.74 0.15
C THR A 13 19.43 -4.95 -0.19
N GLU A 14 20.58 -5.61 -0.40
CA GLU A 14 21.83 -4.92 -0.77
C GLU A 14 21.77 -4.39 -2.21
N CYS A 15 21.34 -5.23 -3.17
CA CYS A 15 21.15 -4.83 -4.56
C CYS A 15 20.09 -3.73 -4.66
N PHE A 16 18.97 -3.89 -3.96
CA PHE A 16 17.92 -2.88 -3.88
C PHE A 16 18.45 -1.54 -3.37
N SER A 17 19.19 -1.53 -2.25
CA SER A 17 19.79 -0.31 -1.68
C SER A 17 20.71 0.40 -2.67
N LYS A 18 21.58 -0.35 -3.37
CA LYS A 18 22.47 0.21 -4.41
C LYS A 18 21.66 0.84 -5.54
N ASN A 19 20.67 0.13 -6.07
CA ASN A 19 19.87 0.60 -7.20
C ASN A 19 19.00 1.82 -6.84
N ILE A 20 18.33 1.81 -5.68
CA ILE A 20 17.52 2.94 -5.24
C ILE A 20 18.38 4.18 -5.00
N LYS A 21 19.60 4.04 -4.49
CA LYS A 21 20.53 5.16 -4.32
C LYS A 21 20.93 5.78 -5.66
N LEU A 22 21.07 4.98 -6.72
CA LEU A 22 21.29 5.48 -8.09
C LEU A 22 20.05 6.20 -8.64
N LEU A 23 18.85 5.75 -8.27
CA LEU A 23 17.59 6.36 -8.67
C LEU A 23 17.28 7.68 -7.96
N LYS A 24 18.05 8.10 -6.95
CA LYS A 24 17.89 9.41 -6.26
C LYS A 24 17.97 10.63 -7.17
N LEU A 25 18.55 10.49 -8.36
CA LEU A 25 18.57 11.54 -9.38
C LEU A 25 17.22 11.72 -10.08
N TYR A 26 16.29 10.78 -9.88
CA TYR A 26 14.94 10.79 -10.44
C TYR A 26 13.90 10.86 -9.33
N ASN A 27 12.69 11.26 -9.69
CA ASN A 27 11.55 11.15 -8.77
C ASN A 27 11.11 9.69 -8.70
N PHE A 28 11.10 9.11 -7.50
CA PHE A 28 10.56 7.76 -7.29
C PHE A 28 9.74 7.69 -6.01
N CYS A 29 8.76 6.80 -6.02
CA CYS A 29 7.94 6.45 -4.88
C CYS A 29 8.09 4.96 -4.61
N LEU A 30 8.26 4.61 -3.32
CA LEU A 30 8.28 3.23 -2.87
C LEU A 30 6.92 2.94 -2.25
N ILE A 31 6.22 1.95 -2.79
CA ILE A 31 5.00 1.44 -2.17
C ILE A 31 5.43 0.42 -1.13
N VAL A 32 5.28 0.79 0.15
CA VAL A 32 5.59 -0.09 1.28
C VAL A 32 4.28 -0.66 1.81
N GLN A 33 4.03 -1.93 1.50
CA GLN A 33 2.84 -2.63 1.96
C GLN A 33 3.10 -3.34 3.29
N HIS A 34 2.27 -3.11 4.29
CA HIS A 34 2.30 -3.84 5.54
C HIS A 34 1.49 -5.14 5.41
N LYS A 35 2.18 -6.26 5.23
CA LYS A 35 1.64 -7.64 5.15
C LYS A 35 0.82 -7.94 3.89
N ASN A 36 -0.32 -7.27 3.67
CA ASN A 36 -1.12 -7.40 2.44
C ASN A 36 -2.07 -6.21 2.25
N LEU A 37 -2.68 -6.11 1.06
CA LEU A 37 -3.64 -5.06 0.72
C LEU A 37 -4.84 -5.01 1.68
N GLU A 38 -5.36 -6.16 2.12
CA GLU A 38 -6.52 -6.19 3.03
C GLU A 38 -6.22 -5.52 4.38
N GLU A 39 -5.02 -5.71 4.91
CA GLU A 39 -4.58 -5.09 6.16
C GLU A 39 -4.38 -3.58 5.97
N GLU A 40 -3.86 -3.14 4.83
CA GLU A 40 -3.78 -1.73 4.45
C GLU A 40 -5.17 -1.08 4.33
N LEU A 41 -6.12 -1.79 3.71
CA LEU A 41 -7.51 -1.35 3.61
C LEU A 41 -8.19 -1.30 4.97
N CYS A 42 -7.93 -2.28 5.86
CA CYS A 42 -8.44 -2.24 7.24
C CYS A 42 -7.93 -1.00 7.96
N PHE A 43 -6.63 -0.74 7.89
CA PHE A 43 -6.05 0.44 8.54
C PHE A 43 -6.61 1.74 7.96
N SER A 44 -6.69 1.84 6.63
CA SER A 44 -7.13 3.05 5.94
C SER A 44 -8.62 3.32 6.10
N CYS A 45 -9.44 2.29 6.29
CA CYS A 45 -10.88 2.38 6.53
C CYS A 45 -11.27 2.23 8.01
N ASN A 46 -10.30 2.26 8.93
CA ASN A 46 -10.50 2.04 10.37
C ASN A 46 -11.35 0.79 10.71
N LYS A 47 -11.11 -0.33 10.01
CA LYS A 47 -11.78 -1.60 10.26
C LYS A 47 -10.99 -2.40 11.30
N ALA A 48 -11.71 -2.98 12.25
CA ALA A 48 -11.11 -3.76 13.32
C ALA A 48 -10.36 -5.02 12.85
N ASN A 49 -10.78 -5.62 11.72
CA ASN A 49 -10.16 -6.81 11.13
C ASN A 49 -10.71 -7.08 9.71
N ASN A 50 -10.07 -8.03 9.02
CA ASN A 50 -10.45 -8.49 7.68
C ASN A 50 -11.90 -8.99 7.60
N LYS A 51 -12.43 -9.66 8.63
CA LYS A 51 -13.83 -10.13 8.62
C LYS A 51 -14.81 -8.95 8.54
N LYS A 52 -14.53 -7.87 9.28
CA LYS A 52 -15.34 -6.65 9.24
C LYS A 52 -15.20 -5.93 7.89
N LEU A 53 -13.98 -5.82 7.37
CA LEU A 53 -13.70 -5.26 6.04
C LEU A 53 -14.52 -5.99 4.95
N PHE A 54 -14.43 -7.32 4.90
CA PHE A 54 -15.08 -8.12 3.85
C PHE A 54 -16.60 -8.00 3.88
N ASN A 55 -17.16 -7.99 5.10
CA ASN A 55 -18.59 -7.86 5.28
C ASN A 55 -19.10 -6.45 4.95
N ASP A 56 -18.33 -5.41 5.27
CA ASP A 56 -18.75 -4.04 5.04
C ASP A 56 -18.67 -3.68 3.54
N PHE A 57 -17.59 -4.06 2.85
CA PHE A 57 -17.42 -3.79 1.42
C PHE A 57 -18.41 -4.58 0.55
N TYR A 58 -18.51 -5.90 0.75
CA TYR A 58 -19.22 -6.76 -0.21
C TYR A 58 -20.12 -7.85 0.39
N LYS A 59 -20.35 -7.81 1.71
CA LYS A 59 -21.13 -8.83 2.45
C LYS A 59 -20.59 -10.26 2.25
N VAL A 60 -19.26 -10.40 2.22
CA VAL A 60 -18.57 -11.70 2.08
C VAL A 60 -17.76 -12.04 3.32
N GLN A 61 -17.41 -13.31 3.49
CA GLN A 61 -16.68 -13.81 4.66
C GLN A 61 -15.31 -14.40 4.34
N SER A 62 -14.94 -14.56 3.06
CA SER A 62 -13.65 -15.12 2.65
C SER A 62 -12.81 -14.10 1.88
N ALA A 63 -11.50 -14.17 2.07
CA ALA A 63 -10.52 -13.35 1.37
C ALA A 63 -10.62 -13.53 -0.16
N ASP A 64 -10.74 -14.77 -0.65
CA ASP A 64 -10.81 -15.01 -2.10
C ASP A 64 -12.04 -14.37 -2.75
N LYS A 65 -13.21 -14.43 -2.08
CA LYS A 65 -14.43 -13.78 -2.57
C LYS A 65 -14.31 -12.26 -2.48
N PHE A 66 -13.69 -11.74 -1.42
CA PHE A 66 -13.41 -10.32 -1.28
C PHE A 66 -12.52 -9.84 -2.44
N LYS A 67 -11.34 -10.45 -2.64
CA LYS A 67 -10.42 -10.14 -3.72
C LYS A 67 -11.08 -10.21 -5.09
N SER A 68 -11.81 -11.29 -5.37
CA SER A 68 -12.49 -11.48 -6.65
C SER A 68 -13.51 -10.37 -6.93
N LYS A 69 -14.26 -9.93 -5.92
CA LYS A 69 -15.20 -8.81 -6.06
C LYS A 69 -14.49 -7.47 -6.15
N PHE A 70 -13.50 -7.23 -5.30
CA PHE A 70 -12.72 -5.99 -5.26
C PHE A 70 -12.07 -5.69 -6.62
N CYS A 71 -11.40 -6.67 -7.23
CA CYS A 71 -10.77 -6.51 -8.55
C CYS A 71 -11.77 -6.29 -9.69
N ARG A 72 -13.05 -6.62 -9.49
CA ARG A 72 -14.11 -6.48 -10.50
C ARG A 72 -15.03 -5.29 -10.19
N ASP A 73 -14.77 -4.55 -9.12
CA ASP A 73 -15.58 -3.40 -8.73
C ASP A 73 -15.32 -2.23 -9.69
N LYS A 74 -16.33 -1.94 -10.52
CA LYS A 74 -16.29 -0.82 -11.47
C LYS A 74 -16.55 0.54 -10.82
N GLY A 75 -16.99 0.56 -9.56
CA GLY A 75 -17.31 1.76 -8.78
C GLY A 75 -16.44 1.85 -7.53
N ILE A 76 -15.18 1.45 -7.61
CA ILE A 76 -14.30 1.32 -6.44
C ILE A 76 -14.18 2.60 -5.62
N ASP A 77 -14.16 3.77 -6.26
CA ASP A 77 -14.09 5.07 -5.56
C ASP A 77 -15.29 5.27 -4.62
N LEU A 78 -16.49 4.91 -5.08
CA LEU A 78 -17.71 4.97 -4.27
C LEU A 78 -17.67 3.94 -3.15
N THR A 79 -17.21 2.72 -3.43
CA THR A 79 -17.07 1.66 -2.43
C THR A 79 -16.09 2.06 -1.32
N LEU A 80 -14.95 2.68 -1.68
CA LEU A 80 -13.97 3.20 -0.74
C LEU A 80 -14.55 4.36 0.08
N SER A 81 -15.22 5.32 -0.56
CA SER A 81 -15.87 6.44 0.13
C SER A 81 -16.93 5.98 1.12
N ASN A 82 -17.75 4.99 0.77
CA ASN A 82 -18.78 4.42 1.64
C ASN A 82 -18.21 3.63 2.83
N ASN A 83 -16.90 3.36 2.81
CA ASN A 83 -16.20 2.65 3.87
C ASN A 83 -15.21 3.54 4.63
N ASP A 84 -15.38 4.86 4.55
CA ASP A 84 -14.57 5.85 5.24
C ASP A 84 -13.06 5.71 4.94
N PHE A 85 -12.73 5.34 3.69
CA PHE A 85 -11.34 5.18 3.28
C PHE A 85 -10.58 6.51 3.34
N ASN A 86 -9.52 6.54 4.15
CA ASN A 86 -8.63 7.69 4.26
C ASN A 86 -7.34 7.45 3.46
N PHE A 87 -7.20 8.15 2.34
CA PHE A 87 -6.02 8.07 1.48
C PHE A 87 -4.71 8.43 2.22
N LYS A 88 -4.76 9.32 3.21
CA LYS A 88 -3.57 9.69 4.01
C LYS A 88 -3.05 8.53 4.88
N ASN A 89 -3.91 7.55 5.16
CA ASN A 89 -3.55 6.38 5.95
C ASN A 89 -3.02 5.22 5.08
N PHE A 90 -3.27 5.26 3.77
CA PHE A 90 -2.89 4.17 2.88
C PHE A 90 -1.39 4.15 2.67
N TRP A 91 -0.74 3.01 2.95
CA TRP A 91 0.71 2.82 2.89
C TRP A 91 1.53 3.78 3.78
N SER A 92 0.90 4.43 4.76
CA SER A 92 1.61 5.33 5.68
C SER A 92 2.13 4.64 6.94
N ARG A 93 1.79 3.36 7.13
CA ARG A 93 2.26 2.58 8.28
C ARG A 93 3.76 2.38 8.23
N SER A 94 4.43 2.68 9.33
CA SER A 94 5.79 2.22 9.56
C SER A 94 5.80 0.74 9.93
N GLY A 95 6.75 0.01 9.37
CA GLY A 95 7.14 -1.34 9.79
C GLY A 95 8.63 -1.58 9.52
N ASP A 96 9.09 -2.82 9.70
CA ASP A 96 10.50 -3.22 9.63
C ASP A 96 11.19 -2.73 8.34
N PHE A 97 10.53 -2.84 7.20
CA PHE A 97 11.09 -2.38 5.93
C PHE A 97 11.21 -0.85 5.86
N SER A 98 10.20 -0.12 6.34
CA SER A 98 10.27 1.35 6.40
C SER A 98 11.38 1.86 7.33
N ASP A 99 11.63 1.14 8.43
CA ASP A 99 12.71 1.47 9.35
C ASP A 99 14.08 1.09 8.78
N TRP A 100 14.16 -0.02 8.04
CA TRP A 100 15.34 -0.39 7.27
C TRP A 100 15.68 0.66 6.21
N LEU A 101 14.68 1.19 5.48
CA LEU A 101 14.86 2.27 4.51
C LEU A 101 15.49 3.52 5.17
N LYS A 102 14.92 3.96 6.31
CA LYS A 102 15.44 5.09 7.09
C LYS A 102 16.89 4.85 7.53
N LYS A 103 17.19 3.67 8.09
CA LYS A 103 18.54 3.29 8.54
C LYS A 103 19.56 3.30 7.40
N ASN A 104 19.13 3.04 6.17
CA ASN A 104 19.97 3.03 4.97
C ASN A 104 20.02 4.37 4.22
N GLY A 105 19.42 5.43 4.79
CA GLY A 105 19.39 6.76 4.19
C GLY A 105 18.58 6.81 2.90
N ILE A 106 17.54 5.97 2.79
CA ILE A 106 16.62 5.95 1.66
C ILE A 106 15.34 6.68 2.08
N SER A 107 15.22 7.93 1.66
CA SER A 107 14.01 8.73 1.79
C SER A 107 13.20 8.60 0.50
N ALA A 108 12.25 7.68 0.48
CA ALA A 108 11.25 7.65 -0.59
C ALA A 108 10.22 8.76 -0.37
N SER A 109 9.70 9.32 -1.44
CA SER A 109 8.46 10.09 -1.36
C SER A 109 7.33 9.09 -1.03
N ILE A 110 7.03 8.94 0.26
CA ILE A 110 5.95 8.06 0.77
C ILE A 110 4.61 8.55 0.22
N GLU A 111 4.50 9.86 0.00
CA GLU A 111 3.43 10.45 -0.77
C GLU A 111 3.73 10.27 -2.26
N CYS A 112 3.30 9.13 -2.80
CA CYS A 112 2.92 9.00 -4.21
C CYS A 112 1.78 10.01 -4.48
N ASN A 113 2.04 11.32 -4.42
CA ASN A 113 1.10 12.36 -4.80
C ASN A 113 0.94 12.29 -6.31
N TYR A 114 0.13 11.33 -6.75
CA TYR A 114 -0.40 11.25 -8.09
C TYR A 114 -1.33 12.46 -8.25
N LYS A 115 -0.78 13.59 -8.70
CA LYS A 115 -1.61 14.61 -9.33
C LYS A 115 -1.97 14.07 -10.71
N VAL A 116 -3.18 13.53 -10.81
CA VAL A 116 -3.85 13.33 -12.10
C VAL A 116 -4.23 14.70 -12.67
#